data_AF-A0A519EQ31-F1
#
_entry.id   AF-A0A519EQ31-F1
#
_cell.length_a   1.000
_cell.length_b   1.000
_cell.length_c   1.000
_cell.angle_alpha   90.00
_cell.angle_beta   90.00
_cell.angle_gamma   90.00
#
_symmetry.space_group_name_H-M   'P 1'
#
loop_
_entity.id
_entity.type
_entity.pdbx_description
1 polymer ?
#
loop_
_entity_poly.entity_id
_entity_poly.type
_entity_poly.pdbx_seq_one_letter_code
_entity_poly.pdbx_strand_id
1 'polypeptide(L)'
;TPVRVFESGAILLYLAEKFGAFLPTEPARRAECLSWLFWQMGSAPYLGGGFGHFYAYAPTKIEYAIDRFAMEAKRQLDVLDRRLAESPYLGGQDYSIADIAVWPWYGALVKGVVYDAAEFLQVEAYTHVQRWADTIAARPAVQRGRKVNRAWGEPSEQLHERHDAADFDTRTQDKIDAAAPSGPAT
;
A
#
# COMPACT_ATOMS: atom_id res chain seq x y z
N THR A 1 28.28 13.46 -2.57
CA THR A 1 27.55 14.11 -1.46
C THR A 1 26.20 13.42 -1.29
N PRO A 2 25.69 13.23 -0.06
CA PRO A 2 24.34 12.70 0.16
C PRO A 2 23.27 13.57 -0.52
N VAL A 3 22.21 12.95 -1.03
CA VAL A 3 21.06 13.62 -1.68
C VAL A 3 19.81 13.36 -0.85
N ARG A 4 19.10 14.42 -0.45
CA ARG A 4 17.80 14.31 0.24
C ARG A 4 16.69 14.02 -0.77
N VAL A 5 15.74 13.16 -0.41
CA VAL A 5 14.53 12.89 -1.19
C VAL A 5 13.37 12.72 -0.20
N PHE A 6 12.27 13.41 -0.45
CA PHE A 6 11.02 13.35 0.31
C PHE A 6 9.85 13.22 -0.67
N GLU A 7 8.65 12.90 -0.17
CA GLU A 7 7.51 12.34 -0.92
C GLU A 7 7.74 10.92 -1.43
N SER A 8 6.79 10.03 -1.14
CA SER A 8 6.90 8.60 -1.46
C SER A 8 7.01 8.35 -2.98
N GLY A 9 6.26 9.08 -3.80
CA GLY A 9 6.36 9.01 -5.26
C GLY A 9 7.72 9.45 -5.80
N ALA A 10 8.30 10.51 -5.22
CA ALA A 10 9.63 10.98 -5.62
C ALA A 10 10.75 10.01 -5.16
N ILE A 11 10.62 9.41 -3.98
CA ILE A 11 11.53 8.35 -3.51
C ILE A 11 11.49 7.14 -4.44
N LEU A 12 10.29 6.67 -4.82
CA LEU A 12 10.14 5.55 -5.75
C LEU A 12 10.74 5.87 -7.12
N LEU A 13 10.44 7.05 -7.67
CA LEU A 13 10.99 7.49 -8.96
C LEU A 13 12.52 7.58 -8.92
N TYR A 14 13.09 8.21 -7.88
CA TYR A 14 14.53 8.33 -7.69
C TYR A 14 15.22 6.97 -7.64
N LEU A 15 14.69 6.01 -6.87
CA LEU A 15 15.26 4.66 -6.78
C LEU A 15 15.13 3.90 -8.09
N ALA A 16 13.99 4.00 -8.78
CA ALA A 16 13.78 3.35 -10.07
C ALA A 16 14.75 3.84 -11.14
N GLU A 17 14.99 5.15 -11.21
CA GLU A 17 15.98 5.73 -12.14
C GLU A 17 17.41 5.38 -11.76
N LYS A 18 17.75 5.46 -10.47
CA LYS A 18 19.09 5.17 -9.97
C LYS A 18 19.52 3.74 -10.26
N PHE A 19 18.60 2.79 -10.21
CA PHE A 19 18.89 1.35 -10.37
C PHE A 19 18.37 0.76 -11.69
N GLY A 20 17.69 1.55 -12.54
CA GLY A 20 17.17 1.09 -13.82
C GLY A 20 16.13 -0.02 -13.71
N ALA A 21 15.29 -0.01 -12.66
CA ALA A 21 14.34 -1.07 -12.36
C ALA A 21 12.95 -0.53 -12.03
N PHE A 22 11.91 -1.29 -12.34
CA PHE A 22 10.50 -0.99 -12.04
C PHE A 22 9.93 0.29 -12.67
N LEU A 23 10.64 0.87 -13.64
CA LEU A 23 10.18 2.01 -14.45
C LEU A 23 10.65 1.79 -15.90
N PRO A 24 9.72 1.65 -16.87
CA PRO A 24 10.09 1.51 -18.27
C PRO A 24 10.92 2.70 -18.78
N THR A 25 11.81 2.42 -19.72
CA THR A 25 12.61 3.44 -20.44
C THR A 25 12.01 3.80 -21.80
N GLU A 26 11.21 2.91 -22.39
CA GLU A 26 10.47 3.19 -23.63
C GLU A 26 9.46 4.33 -23.37
N PRO A 27 9.45 5.40 -24.21
CA PRO A 27 8.71 6.63 -23.92
C PRO A 27 7.23 6.44 -23.60
N ALA A 28 6.49 5.65 -24.38
CA ALA A 28 5.05 5.49 -24.18
C ALA A 28 4.74 4.73 -22.88
N ARG A 29 5.43 3.60 -22.64
CA ARG A 29 5.29 2.80 -21.41
C ARG A 29 5.74 3.57 -20.18
N ARG A 30 6.77 4.41 -20.31
CA ARG A 30 7.20 5.31 -19.22
C ARG A 30 6.13 6.33 -18.89
N ALA A 31 5.53 6.96 -19.91
CA ALA A 31 4.45 7.93 -19.73
C ALA A 31 3.22 7.29 -19.05
N GLU A 32 2.85 6.06 -19.43
CA GLU A 32 1.77 5.30 -18.79
C GLU A 32 2.09 5.02 -17.31
N CYS A 33 3.28 4.50 -17.02
CA CYS A 33 3.72 4.22 -15.65
C CYS A 33 3.69 5.49 -14.77
N LEU A 34 4.16 6.62 -15.30
CA LEU A 34 4.17 7.88 -14.56
C LEU A 34 2.74 8.43 -14.38
N SER A 35 1.87 8.28 -15.36
CA SER A 35 0.45 8.68 -15.24
C SER A 35 -0.22 7.98 -14.05
N TRP A 36 -0.01 6.66 -13.88
CA TRP A 36 -0.55 5.92 -12.74
C TRP A 36 0.12 6.25 -11.42
N LEU A 37 1.44 6.49 -11.40
CA LEU A 37 2.15 6.96 -10.20
C LEU A 37 1.58 8.30 -9.71
N PHE A 38 1.40 9.27 -10.61
CA PHE A 38 0.86 10.59 -10.25
C PHE A 38 -0.64 10.56 -9.97
N TRP A 39 -1.41 9.69 -10.64
CA TRP A 39 -2.79 9.40 -10.24
C TRP A 39 -2.86 8.92 -8.79
N GLN A 40 -1.93 8.06 -8.37
CA GLN A 40 -1.88 7.58 -6.99
C GLN A 40 -1.57 8.72 -6.00
N MET A 41 -0.57 9.55 -6.30
CA MET A 41 -0.23 10.72 -5.49
C MET A 41 -1.42 11.69 -5.34
N GLY A 42 -2.22 11.88 -6.40
CA GLY A 42 -3.40 12.75 -6.37
C GLY A 42 -4.66 12.12 -5.76
N SER A 43 -4.79 10.79 -5.79
CA SER A 43 -6.00 10.07 -5.35
C SER A 43 -5.96 9.66 -3.88
N ALA A 44 -4.80 9.21 -3.38
CA ALA A 44 -4.66 8.72 -2.01
C ALA A 44 -5.09 9.71 -0.91
N PRO A 45 -4.91 11.04 -1.05
CA PRO A 45 -5.46 12.00 -0.09
C PRO A 45 -6.98 11.93 0.06
N TYR A 46 -7.74 11.59 -0.98
CA TYR A 46 -9.19 11.39 -0.88
C TYR A 46 -9.54 10.09 -0.14
N LEU A 47 -8.76 9.03 -0.34
CA LEU A 47 -8.96 7.76 0.37
C LEU A 47 -8.57 7.88 1.86
N GLY A 48 -7.38 8.38 2.18
CA GLY A 48 -6.91 8.49 3.56
C GLY A 48 -7.42 9.71 4.31
N GLY A 49 -7.13 10.90 3.77
CA GLY A 49 -7.50 12.19 4.39
C GLY A 49 -8.98 12.55 4.24
N GLY A 50 -9.66 11.95 3.27
CA GLY A 50 -11.12 12.02 3.12
C GLY A 50 -11.79 10.84 3.80
N PHE A 51 -11.96 9.74 3.05
CA PHE A 51 -12.77 8.60 3.48
C PHE A 51 -12.30 8.02 4.82
N GLY A 52 -11.03 7.62 4.92
CA GLY A 52 -10.46 7.04 6.14
C GLY A 52 -10.60 7.96 7.35
N HIS A 53 -10.37 9.27 7.20
CA HIS A 53 -10.57 10.23 8.27
C HIS A 53 -12.02 10.28 8.74
N PHE A 54 -12.97 10.58 7.85
CA PHE A 54 -14.38 10.78 8.22
C PHE A 54 -15.09 9.47 8.61
N TYR A 55 -14.67 8.34 8.02
CA TYR A 55 -15.22 7.02 8.32
C TYR A 55 -14.63 6.39 9.57
N ALA A 56 -13.31 6.39 9.76
CA ALA A 56 -12.66 5.63 10.83
C ALA A 56 -12.23 6.48 12.04
N TYR A 57 -11.77 7.72 11.83
CA TYR A 57 -11.08 8.49 12.88
C TYR A 57 -11.88 9.66 13.46
N ALA A 58 -12.72 10.33 12.67
CA ALA A 58 -13.44 11.51 13.11
C ALA A 58 -14.32 11.17 14.33
N PRO A 59 -14.31 12.00 15.39
CA PRO A 59 -15.03 11.73 16.63
C PRO A 59 -16.56 11.77 16.47
N THR A 60 -17.05 12.34 15.36
CA THR A 60 -18.46 12.41 15.00
C THR A 60 -18.65 11.93 13.57
N LYS A 61 -19.69 11.11 13.33
CA LYS A 61 -20.05 10.66 11.99
C LYS A 61 -20.82 11.77 11.26
N ILE A 62 -20.21 12.29 10.20
CA ILE A 62 -20.77 13.36 9.37
C ILE A 62 -21.21 12.72 8.05
N GLU A 63 -22.49 12.40 7.93
CA GLU A 63 -23.10 11.69 6.79
C GLU A 63 -22.63 12.26 5.44
N TYR A 64 -22.80 13.57 5.23
CA TYR A 64 -22.39 14.25 3.99
C TYR A 64 -20.91 14.03 3.63
N ALA A 65 -20.00 14.07 4.62
CA ALA A 65 -18.58 13.90 4.37
C ALA A 65 -18.26 12.43 4.08
N ILE A 66 -18.84 11.51 4.83
CA ILE A 66 -18.68 10.06 4.62
C ILE A 66 -19.17 9.71 3.21
N ASP A 67 -20.39 10.12 2.84
CA ASP A 67 -20.97 9.83 1.52
C ASP A 67 -20.11 10.38 0.38
N ARG A 68 -19.66 11.64 0.49
CA ARG A 68 -18.80 12.27 -0.51
C ARG A 68 -17.53 11.46 -0.76
N PHE A 69 -16.82 11.09 0.30
CA PHE A 69 -15.53 10.44 0.17
C PHE A 69 -15.64 8.93 -0.05
N ALA A 70 -16.71 8.28 0.42
CA ALA A 70 -17.01 6.90 0.08
C ALA A 70 -17.34 6.75 -1.41
N MET A 71 -18.13 7.69 -1.95
CA MET A 71 -18.42 7.73 -3.39
C MET A 71 -17.14 7.88 -4.22
N GLU A 72 -16.24 8.79 -3.83
CA GLU A 72 -14.96 8.96 -4.52
C GLU A 72 -14.04 7.73 -4.35
N ALA A 73 -13.98 7.12 -3.16
CA ALA A 73 -13.19 5.90 -2.94
C ALA A 73 -13.69 4.74 -3.82
N LYS A 74 -15.02 4.55 -3.92
CA LYS A 74 -15.63 3.56 -4.83
C LYS A 74 -15.34 3.87 -6.30
N ARG A 75 -15.33 5.14 -6.70
CA ARG A 75 -14.96 5.56 -8.06
C ARG A 75 -13.49 5.26 -8.35
N GLN A 76 -12.60 5.50 -7.40
CA GLN A 76 -11.17 5.17 -7.54
C GLN A 76 -10.94 3.66 -7.65
N LEU A 77 -11.66 2.86 -6.85
CA LEU A 77 -11.66 1.40 -6.97
C LEU A 77 -12.19 0.95 -8.35
N ASP A 78 -13.26 1.55 -8.86
CA ASP A 78 -13.80 1.24 -10.20
C ASP A 78 -12.82 1.57 -11.33
N VAL A 79 -12.10 2.70 -11.23
CA VAL A 79 -11.02 3.05 -12.18
C VAL A 79 -9.92 1.99 -12.18
N LEU A 80 -9.48 1.55 -11.00
CA LEU A 80 -8.47 0.51 -10.87
C LEU A 80 -8.98 -0.84 -11.41
N ASP A 81 -10.21 -1.22 -11.07
CA ASP A 81 -10.77 -2.51 -11.44
C ASP A 81 -10.93 -2.64 -12.96
N ARG A 82 -11.45 -1.59 -13.63
CA ARG A 82 -11.53 -1.54 -15.09
C ARG A 82 -10.16 -1.62 -15.75
N ARG A 83 -9.17 -0.88 -15.23
CA ARG A 83 -7.79 -0.96 -15.74
C ARG A 83 -7.23 -2.37 -15.61
N LEU A 84 -7.42 -2.98 -14.44
CA LEU A 84 -6.90 -4.31 -14.14
C LEU A 84 -7.69 -5.43 -14.82
N ALA A 85 -8.88 -5.15 -15.36
CA ALA A 85 -9.59 -6.08 -16.23
C ALA A 85 -8.82 -6.31 -17.55
N GLU A 86 -8.16 -5.27 -18.07
CA GLU A 86 -7.47 -5.27 -19.36
C GLU A 86 -5.97 -5.58 -19.26
N SER A 87 -5.39 -5.44 -18.06
CA SER A 87 -3.95 -5.51 -17.85
C SER A 87 -3.60 -6.18 -16.53
N PRO A 88 -2.50 -6.98 -16.44
CA PRO A 88 -2.10 -7.59 -15.17
C PRO A 88 -1.60 -6.57 -14.14
N TYR A 89 -1.04 -5.44 -14.58
CA TYR A 89 -0.55 -4.35 -13.74
C TYR A 89 -1.01 -2.99 -14.30
N LEU A 90 -0.92 -1.94 -13.48
CA LEU A 90 -1.45 -0.62 -13.84
C LEU A 90 -0.71 -0.01 -15.03
N GLY A 91 0.62 -0.08 -15.02
CA GLY A 91 1.48 0.41 -16.11
C GLY A 91 1.53 -0.46 -17.36
N GLY A 92 0.80 -1.58 -17.39
CA GLY A 92 0.78 -2.55 -18.49
C GLY A 92 1.17 -3.96 -18.04
N GLN A 93 1.99 -4.64 -18.85
CA GLN A 93 2.31 -6.07 -18.65
C GLN A 93 3.29 -6.33 -17.48
N ASP A 94 4.08 -5.33 -17.07
CA ASP A 94 5.16 -5.49 -16.10
C ASP A 94 4.85 -4.75 -14.79
N TYR A 95 5.24 -5.36 -13.67
CA TYR A 95 5.16 -4.75 -12.34
C TYR A 95 6.08 -3.52 -12.24
N SER A 96 5.53 -2.41 -11.74
CA SER A 96 6.20 -1.11 -11.76
C SER A 96 6.08 -0.35 -10.44
N ILE A 97 6.75 0.80 -10.35
CA ILE A 97 6.58 1.74 -9.23
C ILE A 97 5.14 2.26 -9.10
N ALA A 98 4.34 2.26 -10.17
CA ALA A 98 2.93 2.60 -10.07
C ALA A 98 2.18 1.59 -9.21
N ASP A 99 2.42 0.30 -9.41
CA ASP A 99 1.83 -0.77 -8.61
C ASP A 99 2.32 -0.73 -7.16
N ILE A 100 3.64 -0.50 -6.97
CA ILE A 100 4.25 -0.34 -5.64
C ILE A 100 3.59 0.81 -4.86
N ALA A 101 3.24 1.91 -5.55
CA ALA A 101 2.64 3.08 -4.93
C ALA A 101 1.16 2.88 -4.59
N VAL A 102 0.40 2.22 -5.47
CA VAL A 102 -1.06 2.01 -5.31
C VAL A 102 -1.37 0.90 -4.31
N TRP A 103 -0.60 -0.19 -4.32
CA TRP A 103 -0.92 -1.40 -3.57
C TRP A 103 -1.03 -1.21 -2.04
N PRO A 104 -0.13 -0.46 -1.37
CA PRO A 104 -0.24 -0.22 0.07
C PRO A 104 -1.53 0.53 0.48
N TRP A 105 -2.20 1.20 -0.44
CA TRP A 105 -3.47 1.89 -0.21
C TRP A 105 -4.66 1.01 -0.59
N TYR A 106 -4.82 0.73 -1.87
CA TYR A 106 -6.03 0.06 -2.38
C TYR A 106 -5.96 -1.45 -2.21
N GLY A 107 -4.77 -2.05 -2.32
CA GLY A 107 -4.57 -3.46 -1.98
C GLY A 107 -4.87 -3.70 -0.49
N ALA A 108 -4.30 -2.87 0.39
CA ALA A 108 -4.60 -2.96 1.82
C ALA A 108 -6.10 -2.76 2.13
N LEU A 109 -6.78 -1.83 1.43
CA LEU A 109 -8.21 -1.59 1.59
C LEU A 109 -9.05 -2.81 1.18
N VAL A 110 -8.85 -3.35 -0.03
CA VAL A 110 -9.66 -4.49 -0.51
C VAL A 110 -9.37 -5.79 0.23
N LYS A 111 -8.20 -5.90 0.87
CA LYS A 111 -7.86 -7.01 1.76
C LYS A 111 -8.28 -6.78 3.22
N GLY A 112 -9.02 -5.71 3.52
CA GLY A 112 -9.55 -5.44 4.87
C GLY A 112 -8.49 -5.06 5.91
N VAL A 113 -7.31 -4.61 5.48
CA VAL A 113 -6.18 -4.30 6.39
C VAL A 113 -6.31 -2.90 7.01
N VAL A 114 -7.06 -2.00 6.38
CA VAL A 114 -7.21 -0.60 6.83
C VAL A 114 -8.67 -0.21 6.97
N TYR A 115 -8.94 0.67 7.94
CA TYR A 115 -10.20 1.36 8.21
C TYR A 115 -11.43 0.49 8.53
N ASP A 116 -11.33 -0.84 8.52
CA ASP A 116 -12.47 -1.75 8.71
C ASP A 116 -13.66 -1.38 7.79
N ALA A 117 -13.33 -1.11 6.53
CA ALA A 117 -14.23 -0.50 5.55
C ALA A 117 -14.58 -1.42 4.38
N ALA A 118 -14.09 -2.67 4.38
CA ALA A 118 -14.22 -3.59 3.26
C ALA A 118 -15.69 -3.85 2.90
N GLU A 119 -16.52 -4.20 3.89
CA GLU A 119 -17.95 -4.42 3.72
C GLU A 119 -18.68 -3.14 3.28
N PHE A 120 -18.39 -2.01 3.96
CA PHE A 120 -19.03 -0.72 3.67
C PHE A 120 -18.80 -0.26 2.22
N LEU A 121 -17.58 -0.47 1.70
CA LEU A 121 -17.24 -0.12 0.32
C LEU A 121 -17.56 -1.23 -0.69
N GLN A 122 -18.03 -2.40 -0.25
CA GLN A 122 -18.34 -3.57 -1.09
C GLN A 122 -17.13 -4.00 -1.93
N VAL A 123 -15.98 -4.12 -1.28
CA VAL A 123 -14.69 -4.31 -1.98
C VAL A 123 -14.60 -5.63 -2.73
N GLU A 124 -15.42 -6.62 -2.39
CA GLU A 124 -15.54 -7.91 -3.05
C GLU A 124 -16.03 -7.81 -4.51
N ALA A 125 -16.75 -6.74 -4.86
CA ALA A 125 -17.21 -6.50 -6.22
C ALA A 125 -16.06 -6.18 -7.20
N TYR A 126 -14.93 -5.65 -6.69
CA TYR A 126 -13.76 -5.27 -7.50
C TYR A 126 -12.81 -6.46 -7.69
N THR A 127 -13.28 -7.46 -8.44
CA THR A 127 -12.60 -8.77 -8.56
C THR A 127 -11.21 -8.67 -9.20
N HIS A 128 -10.97 -7.70 -10.09
CA HIS A 128 -9.67 -7.52 -10.73
C HIS A 128 -8.68 -6.84 -9.78
N VAL A 129 -9.15 -5.90 -8.95
CA VAL A 129 -8.35 -5.31 -7.87
C VAL A 129 -7.98 -6.38 -6.83
N GLN A 130 -8.92 -7.25 -6.43
CA GLN A 130 -8.65 -8.37 -5.53
C GLN A 130 -7.55 -9.29 -6.08
N ARG A 131 -7.67 -9.72 -7.34
CA ARG A 131 -6.66 -10.56 -8.00
C ARG A 131 -5.29 -9.90 -8.04
N TRP A 132 -5.23 -8.63 -8.41
CA TRP A 132 -3.98 -7.86 -8.46
C TRP A 132 -3.37 -7.71 -7.06
N ALA A 133 -4.21 -7.45 -6.04
CA ALA A 133 -3.79 -7.31 -4.66
C ALA A 133 -3.14 -8.61 -4.16
N ASP A 134 -3.76 -9.76 -4.41
CA ASP A 134 -3.23 -11.07 -4.02
C ASP A 134 -1.93 -11.42 -4.75
N THR A 135 -1.87 -11.11 -6.06
CA THR A 135 -0.67 -11.32 -6.88
C THR A 135 0.55 -10.56 -6.32
N ILE A 136 0.35 -9.30 -5.91
CA ILE A 136 1.42 -8.49 -5.32
C ILE A 136 1.74 -8.94 -3.89
N ALA A 137 0.72 -9.32 -3.09
CA ALA A 137 0.91 -9.81 -1.72
C ALA A 137 1.80 -11.07 -1.66
N ALA A 138 1.76 -11.91 -2.71
CA ALA A 138 2.57 -13.12 -2.81
C ALA A 138 4.08 -12.83 -3.04
N ARG A 139 4.47 -11.59 -3.37
CA ARG A 139 5.86 -11.26 -3.67
C ARG A 139 6.70 -11.27 -2.36
N PRO A 140 7.80 -12.02 -2.28
CA PRO A 140 8.64 -12.07 -1.06
C PRO A 140 9.15 -10.69 -0.62
N ALA A 141 9.45 -9.80 -1.58
CA ALA A 141 9.87 -8.44 -1.28
C ALA A 141 8.75 -7.58 -0.64
N VAL A 142 7.49 -7.80 -1.05
CA VAL A 142 6.33 -7.10 -0.46
C VAL A 142 6.07 -7.64 0.95
N GLN A 143 6.14 -8.95 1.14
CA GLN A 143 6.02 -9.59 2.46
C GLN A 143 7.09 -9.12 3.46
N ARG A 144 8.32 -8.87 3.01
CA ARG A 144 9.36 -8.27 3.87
C ARG A 144 9.12 -6.77 4.08
N GLY A 145 8.90 -6.02 3.00
CA GLY A 145 8.77 -4.56 3.05
C GLY A 145 7.64 -4.09 3.96
N ARG A 146 6.49 -4.79 3.97
CA ARG A 146 5.33 -4.45 4.81
C ARG A 146 5.56 -4.56 6.31
N LYS A 147 6.62 -5.24 6.76
CA LYS A 147 6.94 -5.40 8.19
C LYS A 147 7.74 -4.24 8.74
N VAL A 148 8.54 -3.60 7.88
CA VAL A 148 9.49 -2.56 8.28
C VAL A 148 8.73 -1.32 8.78
N ASN A 149 9.15 -0.83 9.94
CA ASN A 149 8.54 0.29 10.68
C ASN A 149 7.06 0.08 11.06
N ARG A 150 6.56 -1.16 11.02
CA ARG A 150 5.20 -1.49 11.42
C ARG A 150 5.15 -1.86 12.90
N ALA A 151 4.26 -1.20 13.65
CA ALA A 151 4.09 -1.38 15.10
C ALA A 151 2.67 -1.85 15.50
N TRP A 152 1.96 -2.51 14.56
CA TRP A 152 0.58 -2.96 14.76
C TRP A 152 0.29 -4.20 13.90
N GLY A 153 -0.75 -4.95 14.27
CA GLY A 153 -1.10 -6.24 13.66
C GLY A 153 -0.40 -7.41 14.36
N GLU A 154 -0.25 -8.54 13.67
CA GLU A 154 0.43 -9.73 14.23
C GLU A 154 1.90 -9.43 14.58
N PRO A 155 2.42 -9.83 15.76
CA PRO A 155 3.82 -9.58 16.15
C PRO A 155 4.86 -10.09 15.15
N SER A 156 4.60 -11.21 14.46
CA SER A 156 5.49 -11.74 13.40
C SER A 156 5.53 -10.90 12.13
N GLU A 157 4.62 -9.94 12.00
CA GLU A 157 4.52 -9.00 10.89
C GLU A 157 5.02 -7.59 11.26
N GLN A 158 5.62 -7.43 12.44
CA GLN A 158 6.14 -6.16 12.95
C GLN A 158 7.66 -6.20 13.05
N LEU A 159 8.34 -5.27 12.36
CA LEU A 159 9.77 -5.03 12.46
C LEU A 159 9.98 -3.52 12.64
N HIS A 160 10.16 -3.06 13.88
CA HIS A 160 10.15 -1.63 14.20
C HIS A 160 11.26 -0.83 13.49
N GLU A 161 12.44 -1.42 13.34
CA GLU A 161 13.55 -0.84 12.61
C GLU A 161 14.27 -1.92 11.79
N ARG A 162 14.89 -1.52 10.68
CA ARG A 162 15.71 -2.41 9.85
C ARG A 162 17.08 -1.77 9.66
N HIS A 163 18.10 -2.47 10.11
CA HIS A 163 19.52 -2.11 9.98
C HIS A 163 20.30 -3.15 9.17
N ASP A 164 19.85 -4.41 9.14
CA ASP A 164 20.43 -5.51 8.39
C ASP A 164 19.36 -6.41 7.71
N ALA A 165 19.76 -7.34 6.84
CA ALA A 165 18.86 -8.36 6.30
C ALA A 165 18.48 -9.42 7.34
N ALA A 166 19.39 -9.77 8.26
CA ALA A 166 19.15 -10.77 9.31
C ALA A 166 18.11 -10.33 10.36
N ASP A 167 17.71 -9.06 10.35
CA ASP A 167 16.70 -8.53 11.27
C ASP A 167 15.34 -9.22 11.10
N PHE A 168 15.00 -9.71 9.90
CA PHE A 168 13.76 -10.46 9.68
C PHE A 168 13.73 -11.80 10.41
N ASP A 169 14.90 -12.38 10.71
CA ASP A 169 15.01 -13.69 11.37
C ASP A 169 15.11 -13.55 12.89
N THR A 170 15.50 -12.37 13.39
CA THR A 170 15.94 -12.17 14.78
C THR A 170 15.28 -11.00 15.50
N ARG A 171 14.67 -10.05 14.80
CA ARG A 171 14.19 -8.76 15.35
C ARG A 171 12.72 -8.47 15.09
N THR A 172 11.94 -9.40 14.53
CA THR A 172 10.47 -9.25 14.51
C THR A 172 9.91 -9.33 15.93
N GLN A 173 8.77 -8.68 16.18
CA GLN A 173 8.26 -8.51 17.54
C GLN A 173 7.98 -9.86 18.24
N ASP A 174 7.53 -10.89 17.51
CA ASP A 174 7.39 -12.26 18.04
C ASP A 174 8.70 -12.86 18.58
N LYS A 175 9.84 -12.55 17.95
CA LYS A 175 11.17 -13.01 18.40
C LYS A 175 11.65 -12.24 19.62
N ILE A 176 11.39 -10.94 19.65
CA ILE A 176 11.72 -10.09 20.79
C ILE A 176 10.93 -10.54 22.03
N ASP A 177 9.63 -10.76 21.87
CA ASP A 177 8.76 -11.20 22.96
C ASP A 177 9.16 -12.60 23.47
N ALA A 178 9.50 -13.53 22.57
CA ALA A 178 9.95 -14.87 22.95
C ALA A 178 11.32 -14.88 23.66
N ALA A 179 12.18 -13.90 23.40
CA ALA A 179 13.49 -13.77 24.03
C ALA A 179 13.45 -13.00 25.36
N ALA A 180 12.33 -12.33 25.67
CA ALA A 180 12.17 -11.64 26.94
C ALA A 180 12.15 -12.67 28.09
N PRO A 181 12.94 -12.47 29.17
CA PRO A 181 12.87 -13.35 30.32
C PRO A 181 11.45 -13.34 30.88
N SER A 182 10.89 -14.52 31.17
CA SER A 182 9.61 -14.65 31.86
C SER A 182 9.69 -13.89 33.19
N GLY A 183 9.15 -12.67 33.24
CA GLY A 183 9.01 -11.92 34.48
C GLY A 183 8.15 -12.73 35.47
N PRO A 184 8.38 -12.58 36.79
CA PRO A 184 7.64 -13.35 37.77
C PRO A 184 6.15 -13.05 37.62
N ALA A 185 5.34 -14.11 37.52
CA ALA A 185 3.90 -14.00 37.63
C ALA A 185 3.56 -13.40 39.00
N THR A 186 2.97 -12.22 39.00
CA THR A 186 2.30 -11.61 40.16
C THR A 186 0.81 -11.59 39.92
#